data_AF-A0A7K3Y5M4-F1
#
_entry.id   AF-A0A7K3Y5M4-F1
#
_cell.length_a   1.000
_cell.length_b   1.000
_cell.length_c   1.000
_cell.angle_alpha   90.00
_cell.angle_beta   90.00
_cell.angle_gamma   90.00
#
_symmetry.space_group_name_H-M   'P 1'
#
loop_
_entity.id
_entity.type
_entity.pdbx_description
1 polymer ?
#
loop_
_entity_poly.entity_id
_entity_poly.type
_entity_poly.pdbx_seq_one_letter_code
_entity_poly.pdbx_strand_id
1 'polypeptide(L)'
;MGLTAQAKVLVDRSQVFCTRKYALRLPVVPPERKGKRVGIFISTAGQTWENVFDAAIPSVKCFFNVIDVREKDTRYLMVNGVDEKGAIDRHPTALQDAEALAGEVIAHLREVGVT
;
A
#
# COMPACT_ATOMS: atom_id res chain seq x y z
N MET A 1 2.35 13.28 -8.33
CA MET A 1 3.47 13.14 -7.38
C MET A 1 3.88 11.68 -7.26
N GLY A 2 5.17 11.39 -7.34
CA GLY A 2 5.70 10.03 -7.21
C GLY A 2 5.98 9.64 -5.76
N LEU A 3 6.52 8.43 -5.56
CA LEU A 3 7.02 7.99 -4.27
C LEU A 3 8.21 8.86 -3.82
N THR A 4 8.31 9.09 -2.51
CA THR A 4 9.51 9.70 -1.92
C THR A 4 10.71 8.80 -2.15
N ALA A 5 11.92 9.38 -2.15
CA ALA A 5 13.15 8.61 -2.32
C ALA A 5 13.27 7.47 -1.30
N GLN A 6 12.87 7.72 -0.04
CA GLN A 6 12.88 6.75 1.03
C GLN A 6 11.95 5.56 0.75
N ALA A 7 10.72 5.83 0.31
CA ALA A 7 9.78 4.78 -0.08
C ALA A 7 10.27 4.02 -1.31
N LYS A 8 10.88 4.71 -2.27
CA LYS A 8 11.41 4.10 -3.49
C LYS A 8 12.59 3.16 -3.20
N VAL A 9 13.44 3.47 -2.22
CA VAL A 9 14.51 2.57 -1.76
C VAL A 9 13.96 1.22 -1.28
N LEU A 10 12.84 1.20 -0.56
CA LEU A 10 12.18 -0.04 -0.15
C LEU A 10 11.73 -0.86 -1.37
N VAL A 11 11.11 -0.20 -2.35
CA VAL A 11 10.66 -0.84 -3.60
C VAL A 11 11.85 -1.43 -4.36
N ASP A 12 12.94 -0.68 -4.49
CA ASP A 12 14.13 -1.10 -5.25
C ASP A 12 14.83 -2.28 -4.60
N ARG A 13 14.95 -2.29 -3.28
CA ARG A 13 15.50 -3.43 -2.54
C ARG A 13 14.64 -4.69 -2.64
N SER A 14 13.35 -4.53 -2.94
CA SER A 14 12.41 -5.65 -3.10
C SER A 14 12.42 -6.24 -4.51
N GLN A 15 13.08 -5.60 -5.50
CA GLN A 15 13.13 -6.11 -6.87
C GLN A 15 13.85 -7.45 -7.03
N VAL A 16 14.66 -7.88 -6.05
CA VAL A 16 15.21 -9.24 -6.01
C VAL A 16 14.11 -10.32 -6.06
N PHE A 17 12.92 -10.00 -5.55
CA PHE A 17 11.77 -10.90 -5.60
C PHE A 17 11.18 -11.05 -7.00
N CYS A 18 11.41 -10.10 -7.93
CA CYS A 18 11.02 -10.25 -9.33
C CYS A 18 11.68 -11.48 -9.95
N THR A 19 13.00 -11.57 -9.84
CA THR A 19 13.78 -12.72 -10.34
C THR A 19 13.37 -14.00 -9.61
N ARG A 20 13.23 -13.94 -8.29
CA ARG A 20 12.80 -15.11 -7.49
C ARG A 20 11.43 -15.64 -7.93
N LYS A 21 10.44 -14.76 -8.12
CA LYS A 21 9.05 -15.11 -8.44
C LYS A 21 8.88 -15.52 -9.90
N TYR A 22 9.41 -14.74 -10.83
CA TYR A 22 9.12 -14.87 -12.26
C TYR A 22 10.14 -15.72 -13.02
N ALA A 23 11.43 -15.52 -12.77
CA ALA A 23 12.48 -16.29 -13.44
C ALA A 23 12.70 -17.65 -12.77
N LEU A 24 12.87 -17.66 -11.45
CA LEU A 24 13.18 -18.88 -10.69
C LEU A 24 11.94 -19.67 -10.24
N ARG A 25 10.74 -19.08 -10.35
CA ARG A 25 9.46 -19.70 -9.91
C ARG A 25 9.48 -20.16 -8.45
N LEU A 26 10.26 -19.49 -7.61
CA LEU A 26 10.37 -19.78 -6.18
C LEU A 26 9.37 -18.95 -5.37
N PRO A 27 8.88 -19.48 -4.23
CA PRO A 27 7.99 -18.74 -3.35
C PRO A 27 8.70 -17.51 -2.75
N VAL A 28 8.04 -16.35 -2.82
CA VAL A 28 8.50 -15.09 -2.20
C VAL A 28 8.19 -15.07 -0.71
N VAL A 29 7.05 -15.66 -0.32
CA VAL A 29 6.67 -15.85 1.08
C VAL A 29 6.53 -17.33 1.42
N PRO A 30 6.69 -17.69 2.70
CA PRO A 30 6.37 -19.04 3.16
C PRO A 30 4.93 -19.46 2.79
N PRO A 31 4.68 -20.74 2.44
CA PRO A 31 3.36 -21.22 2.02
C PRO A 31 2.21 -20.86 2.98
N GLU A 32 2.47 -20.91 4.28
CA GLU A 32 1.52 -20.61 5.34
C GLU A 32 1.07 -19.14 5.38
N ARG A 33 1.85 -18.22 4.79
CA ARG A 33 1.53 -16.79 4.68
C ARG A 33 0.89 -16.42 3.35
N LYS A 34 0.81 -17.36 2.40
CA LYS A 34 0.29 -17.08 1.07
C LYS A 34 -1.20 -16.75 1.12
N GLY A 35 -1.59 -15.60 0.55
CA GLY A 35 -2.97 -15.12 0.59
C GLY A 35 -3.45 -14.65 1.97
N LYS A 36 -2.54 -14.54 2.94
CA LYS A 36 -2.78 -14.09 4.32
C LYS A 36 -2.10 -12.76 4.62
N ARG A 37 -1.97 -11.91 3.60
CA ARG A 37 -1.27 -10.63 3.69
C ARG A 37 -2.09 -9.56 3.00
N VAL A 38 -2.13 -8.39 3.63
CA VAL A 38 -2.78 -7.19 3.11
C VAL A 38 -1.71 -6.13 2.88
N GLY A 39 -1.80 -5.45 1.75
CA GLY A 39 -0.96 -4.30 1.43
C GLY A 39 -1.76 -3.03 1.56
N ILE A 40 -1.30 -2.08 2.36
CA ILE A 40 -1.94 -0.78 2.49
C ILE A 40 -0.95 0.29 2.06
N PHE A 41 -1.35 1.11 1.10
CA PHE A 41 -0.60 2.31 0.72
C PHE A 41 -1.30 3.54 1.29
N ILE A 42 -0.61 4.20 2.22
CA ILE A 42 -1.07 5.44 2.84
C ILE A 42 -0.19 6.58 2.32
N SER A 43 -0.81 7.61 1.77
CA SER A 43 -0.08 8.75 1.21
C SER A 43 -0.84 10.05 1.42
N THR A 44 -0.08 11.11 1.64
CA THR A 44 -0.61 12.47 1.75
C THR A 44 0.01 13.37 0.70
N ALA A 45 -0.71 14.40 0.28
CA ALA A 45 -0.19 15.45 -0.60
C ALA A 45 -0.74 16.81 -0.20
N GLY A 46 0.10 17.86 -0.29
CA GLY A 46 -0.35 19.24 -0.11
C GLY A 46 -1.19 19.76 -1.27
N GLN A 47 -0.92 19.27 -2.49
CA GLN A 47 -1.69 19.63 -3.69
C GLN A 47 -3.10 19.05 -3.64
N THR A 48 -4.07 19.72 -4.25
CA THR A 48 -5.49 19.31 -4.31
C THR A 48 -5.89 18.72 -5.66
N TRP A 49 -4.93 18.43 -6.55
CA TRP A 49 -5.22 17.86 -7.86
C TRP A 49 -5.82 16.46 -7.75
N GLU A 50 -6.80 16.15 -8.59
CA GLU A 50 -7.46 14.84 -8.61
C GLU A 50 -6.48 13.70 -8.94
N ASN A 51 -5.51 13.97 -9.82
CA ASN A 51 -4.51 13.02 -10.28
C ASN A 51 -3.18 13.09 -9.50
N VAL A 52 -3.19 13.67 -8.29
CA VAL A 52 -1.94 13.91 -7.55
C VAL A 52 -1.18 12.62 -7.22
N PHE A 53 -1.85 11.47 -7.14
CA PHE A 53 -1.22 10.18 -6.81
C PHE A 53 -0.99 9.25 -8.01
N ASP A 54 -1.43 9.62 -9.21
CA ASP A 54 -1.41 8.74 -10.40
C ASP A 54 -0.02 8.23 -10.75
N ALA A 55 1.02 9.03 -10.49
CA ALA A 55 2.40 8.63 -10.72
C ALA A 55 2.92 7.60 -9.69
N ALA A 56 2.39 7.59 -8.47
CA ALA A 56 2.80 6.68 -7.41
C ALA A 56 2.13 5.30 -7.52
N ILE A 57 0.85 5.27 -7.92
CA ILE A 57 0.00 4.05 -7.93
C ILE A 57 0.64 2.90 -8.71
N PRO A 58 1.17 3.07 -9.95
CA PRO A 58 1.80 1.97 -10.69
C PRO A 58 3.00 1.35 -9.96
N SER A 59 3.83 2.19 -9.33
CA SER A 59 5.00 1.72 -8.58
C SER A 59 4.58 0.90 -7.35
N VAL A 60 3.54 1.35 -6.65
CA VAL A 60 2.97 0.67 -5.48
C VAL A 60 2.32 -0.66 -5.87
N LYS A 61 1.54 -0.68 -6.96
CA LYS A 61 0.95 -1.90 -7.51
C LYS A 61 2.01 -2.94 -7.86
N CYS A 62 3.07 -2.50 -8.56
CA CYS A 62 4.21 -3.36 -8.90
C CYS A 62 4.88 -3.91 -7.64
N PHE A 63 5.17 -3.05 -6.66
CA PHE A 63 5.74 -3.46 -5.39
C PHE A 63 4.92 -4.54 -4.70
N PHE A 64 3.61 -4.32 -4.50
CA PHE A 64 2.73 -5.29 -3.84
C PHE A 64 2.69 -6.62 -4.57
N ASN A 65 2.59 -6.60 -5.89
CA ASN A 65 2.60 -7.79 -6.71
C ASN A 65 3.90 -8.60 -6.57
N VAL A 66 5.06 -7.91 -6.58
CA VAL A 66 6.39 -8.51 -6.47
C VAL A 66 6.58 -9.16 -5.11
N ILE A 67 6.08 -8.55 -4.04
CA ILE A 67 6.13 -9.12 -2.68
C ILE A 67 5.01 -10.12 -2.39
N ASP A 68 4.25 -10.58 -3.39
CA ASP A 68 3.17 -11.57 -3.25
C ASP A 68 1.96 -11.13 -2.41
N VAL A 69 1.58 -9.86 -2.51
CA VAL A 69 0.27 -9.34 -2.12
C VAL A 69 -0.62 -9.28 -3.36
N ARG A 70 -1.79 -9.90 -3.31
CA ARG A 70 -2.72 -9.93 -4.46
C ARG A 70 -3.42 -8.57 -4.56
N GLU A 71 -3.77 -8.15 -5.77
CA GLU A 71 -4.46 -6.87 -6.00
C GLU A 71 -5.73 -6.73 -5.16
N LYS A 72 -6.52 -7.81 -5.03
CA LYS A 72 -7.70 -7.85 -4.17
C LYS A 72 -7.43 -7.64 -2.66
N ASP A 73 -6.20 -7.85 -2.21
CA ASP A 73 -5.75 -7.63 -0.84
C ASP A 73 -4.96 -6.30 -0.71
N THR A 74 -4.98 -5.45 -1.74
CA THR A 74 -4.39 -4.11 -1.68
C THR A 74 -5.45 -3.06 -1.35
N ARG A 75 -5.07 -2.08 -0.55
CA ARG A 75 -5.89 -0.93 -0.16
C ARG A 75 -5.08 0.35 -0.28
N TYR A 76 -5.77 1.44 -0.54
CA TYR A 76 -5.18 2.76 -0.75
C TYR A 76 -5.92 3.75 0.13
N LEU A 77 -5.17 4.53 0.90
CA LEU A 77 -5.67 5.69 1.64
C LEU A 77 -4.83 6.89 1.21
N MET A 78 -5.44 7.76 0.41
CA MET A 78 -4.76 8.83 -0.27
C MET A 78 -5.46 10.14 0.07
N VAL A 79 -4.78 11.00 0.82
CA VAL A 79 -5.36 12.23 1.35
C VAL A 79 -4.65 13.43 0.74
N ASN A 80 -5.37 14.23 -0.06
CA ASN A 80 -4.82 15.42 -0.71
C ASN A 80 -5.20 16.70 0.08
N GLY A 81 -4.67 17.85 -0.31
CA GLY A 81 -4.94 19.13 0.38
C GLY A 81 -4.39 19.23 1.81
N VAL A 82 -3.36 18.45 2.15
CA VAL A 82 -2.71 18.42 3.47
C VAL A 82 -1.27 18.94 3.33
N ASP A 83 -1.10 20.25 3.36
CA ASP A 83 0.21 20.91 3.16
C ASP A 83 0.82 21.39 4.49
N GLU A 84 0.01 22.06 5.31
CA GLU A 84 0.48 22.62 6.58
C GLU A 84 0.57 21.56 7.68
N LYS A 85 1.47 21.81 8.64
CA LYS A 85 1.57 21.00 9.85
C LYS A 85 0.22 20.96 10.60
N GLY A 86 -0.26 19.75 10.88
CA GLY A 86 -1.54 19.53 11.56
C GLY A 86 -2.78 19.74 10.67
N ALA A 87 -2.61 19.95 9.35
CA ALA A 87 -3.74 20.00 8.43
C ALA A 87 -4.50 18.66 8.38
N ILE A 88 -3.81 17.53 8.58
CA ILE A 88 -4.42 16.20 8.58
C ILE A 88 -5.46 16.03 9.68
N ASP A 89 -5.24 16.64 10.85
CA ASP A 89 -6.14 16.56 12.01
C ASP A 89 -7.45 17.30 11.77
N ARG A 90 -7.44 18.26 10.83
CA ARG A 90 -8.61 19.04 10.41
C ARG A 90 -9.23 18.51 9.11
N HIS A 91 -8.64 17.49 8.49
CA HIS A 91 -9.14 16.96 7.24
C HIS A 91 -10.50 16.28 7.48
N PRO A 92 -11.55 16.65 6.71
CA PRO A 92 -12.94 16.31 7.05
C PRO A 92 -13.19 14.80 7.14
N THR A 93 -12.49 14.00 6.35
CA THR A 93 -12.73 12.54 6.26
C THR A 93 -11.53 11.69 6.67
N ALA A 94 -10.33 12.25 6.85
CA ALA A 94 -9.10 11.44 6.85
C ALA A 94 -9.07 10.42 8.01
N LEU A 95 -9.50 10.85 9.21
CA LEU A 95 -9.57 9.98 10.37
C LEU A 95 -10.63 8.90 10.20
N GLN A 96 -11.83 9.28 9.75
CA GLN A 96 -12.94 8.35 9.52
C GLN A 96 -12.59 7.31 8.45
N ASP A 97 -11.97 7.74 7.34
CA ASP A 97 -11.53 6.87 6.26
C ASP A 97 -10.45 5.89 6.76
N ALA A 98 -9.53 6.36 7.62
CA ALA A 98 -8.51 5.51 8.23
C ALA A 98 -9.11 4.47 9.19
N GLU A 99 -10.07 4.86 10.02
CA GLU A 99 -10.78 3.95 10.94
C GLU A 99 -11.60 2.91 10.19
N ALA A 100 -12.34 3.33 9.15
CA ALA A 100 -13.11 2.44 8.29
C ALA A 100 -12.21 1.42 7.59
N LEU A 101 -11.10 1.89 6.99
CA LEU A 101 -10.12 1.02 6.35
C LEU A 101 -9.50 0.04 7.35
N ALA A 102 -9.16 0.50 8.56
CA ALA A 102 -8.62 -0.36 9.60
C ALA A 102 -9.62 -1.47 9.98
N GLY A 103 -10.89 -1.12 10.18
CA GLY A 103 -11.95 -2.09 10.46
C GLY A 103 -12.11 -3.14 9.36
N GLU A 104 -12.11 -2.71 8.11
CA GLU A 104 -12.19 -3.60 6.94
C GLU A 104 -10.99 -4.56 6.88
N VAL A 105 -9.78 -4.04 7.05
CA VAL A 105 -8.55 -4.85 7.00
C VAL A 105 -8.51 -5.85 8.15
N ILE A 106 -8.90 -5.45 9.37
CA ILE A 106 -8.95 -6.35 10.52
C ILE A 106 -9.96 -7.48 10.27
N ALA A 107 -11.14 -7.17 9.74
CA ALA A 107 -12.13 -8.19 9.38
C ALA A 107 -11.58 -9.17 8.36
N HIS A 108 -10.97 -8.67 7.28
CA HIS A 108 -10.36 -9.51 6.23
C HIS A 108 -9.24 -10.39 6.79
N LEU A 109 -8.38 -9.85 7.65
CA LEU A 109 -7.30 -10.61 8.28
C LEU A 109 -7.81 -11.76 9.17
N ARG A 110 -8.95 -11.58 9.84
CA ARG A 110 -9.64 -12.65 10.58
C ARG A 110 -10.18 -13.72 9.64
N GLU A 111 -10.81 -13.32 8.53
CA GLU A 111 -11.33 -14.26 7.53
C GLU A 111 -10.23 -15.14 6.91
N VAL A 112 -9.05 -14.57 6.66
CA VAL A 112 -7.91 -15.34 6.12
C VAL A 112 -7.07 -16.04 7.20
N GLY A 113 -7.50 -16.00 8.46
CA GLY A 113 -6.90 -16.74 9.58
C GLY A 113 -5.48 -16.27 9.92
N VAL A 114 -5.30 -14.95 10.09
CA VAL A 114 -4.06 -14.31 10.56
C VAL A 114 -4.11 -13.90 12.03
N THR A 115 -5.31 -13.66 12.57
CA THR A 115 -5.58 -13.22 13.95
C THR A 115 -6.69 -14.02 14.57
#